data_AF-A0A8H6LSJ9-F1
#
_entry.id   AF-A0A8H6LSJ9-F1
#
_cell.length_a   1.000
_cell.length_b   1.000
_cell.length_c   1.000
_cell.angle_alpha   90.00
_cell.angle_beta   90.00
_cell.angle_gamma   90.00
#
_symmetry.space_group_name_H-M   'P 1'
#
loop_
_entity.id
_entity.type
_entity.pdbx_description
1 polymer ?
#
loop_
_entity_poly.entity_id
_entity_poly.type
_entity_poly.pdbx_seq_one_letter_code
_entity_poly.pdbx_strand_id
1 'polypeptide(L)'
;FADITFSYLTDEKLYEKAFCVKPPDDICPFNLPCPNTDVTGVGQQISIYITAVIYAIVLVYIANLRRPMLYAHLSLLYSLLIAAMVSAHNGELSRPDGIFVITTVASPASLYLWYCTLRSIRNVNNFPMDPANVNKPKGRSIEVKAAQVLSLGSLILEIAMICVVFIPRVKGIKFPQSACDRSYGTTFKWSNVVWWITIAIQILVFVFSYFLVLFSTKCWTKRKLYEIPAFREPLELLGGAMDSNVGGTIVKENVDLISWTERVLLDRFPNFMDPALLRCIVFIAQWSVLPNLALPIFTMNTDVVIVLLAFGLFRQPPERGPNRIRRIFTRIAVFILFLVAGVGGGIAPYLEFVWPSPAGWVIALIGFSAASWSRSHFSVSNMKTFLPVVILLTTFVLSLSSAVVPYTADAVMFSNPIAWQRDVYSVSIFYLSDLSPAIWIICWQATSVWPWRRIGSQEMLSEGCWKRAHFLKMFCAVLLPHMLWIQASSSSNPWHSTEMTFGQIFAMIVSLAGIITLVEKARNVRKHVWLAILYSDVITSEPGAGPSILPVSHRPSSLAPASPPASPSPLRPRFAPYVNRGRRATSG
;
A
#
# COMPACT_ATOMS: atom_id res chain seq x y z
N PHE A 1 -53.05 12.94 19.73
CA PHE A 1 -52.84 11.50 19.97
C PHE A 1 -53.63 11.05 21.18
N ALA A 2 -54.94 10.96 21.02
CA ALA A 2 -55.84 10.25 21.90
C ALA A 2 -56.84 9.48 21.04
N ASP A 3 -56.36 8.78 19.98
CA ASP A 3 -56.99 7.59 19.39
C ASP A 3 -56.34 7.14 18.05
N ILE A 4 -55.01 6.98 18.03
CA ILE A 4 -54.32 6.04 17.12
C ILE A 4 -53.28 5.28 17.93
N THR A 5 -53.47 3.97 18.04
CA THR A 5 -52.52 2.98 18.56
C THR A 5 -51.46 2.64 17.47
N PHE A 6 -50.28 3.31 17.47
CA PHE A 6 -49.12 2.88 16.65
C PHE A 6 -48.44 1.70 17.33
N SER A 7 -48.64 0.49 16.81
CA SER A 7 -48.13 -0.73 17.42
C SER A 7 -46.86 -1.27 16.73
N TYR A 8 -45.67 -1.22 17.39
CA TYR A 8 -44.49 -2.12 17.15
C TYR A 8 -44.90 -3.56 16.87
N LEU A 9 -46.12 -3.90 17.24
CA LEU A 9 -46.63 -5.24 17.38
C LEU A 9 -48.00 -5.35 16.74
N THR A 10 -48.35 -4.43 15.86
CA THR A 10 -48.56 -5.01 14.55
C THR A 10 -47.21 -5.41 13.95
N ASP A 11 -46.13 -4.68 14.22
CA ASP A 11 -45.03 -4.48 13.27
C ASP A 11 -43.67 -4.17 13.95
N GLU A 12 -42.79 -5.17 14.12
CA GLU A 12 -41.60 -5.31 15.03
C GLU A 12 -40.48 -4.26 14.92
N LYS A 13 -40.82 -3.11 14.39
CA LYS A 13 -39.95 -1.97 14.15
C LYS A 13 -40.67 -0.69 14.54
N LEU A 14 -41.98 -0.76 14.81
CA LEU A 14 -42.92 0.36 14.92
C LEU A 14 -42.92 1.07 16.27
N TYR A 15 -41.83 0.84 16.97
CA TYR A 15 -41.49 1.26 18.30
C TYR A 15 -39.98 1.32 18.54
N GLU A 16 -39.09 0.89 17.62
CA GLU A 16 -37.67 1.33 17.63
C GLU A 16 -37.52 2.86 17.39
N LYS A 17 -38.57 3.58 17.72
CA LYS A 17 -39.64 4.14 16.88
C LYS A 17 -40.88 4.31 17.78
N ALA A 18 -40.78 4.76 19.02
CA ALA A 18 -41.20 6.16 19.08
C ALA A 18 -40.05 7.10 18.71
N PHE A 19 -38.86 6.52 18.41
CA PHE A 19 -37.87 6.86 17.38
C PHE A 19 -36.54 7.33 17.92
N CYS A 20 -36.00 6.43 18.74
CA CYS A 20 -35.27 6.83 19.93
C CYS A 20 -35.90 8.06 20.61
N VAL A 21 -37.25 8.05 20.55
CA VAL A 21 -38.36 8.88 21.04
C VAL A 21 -38.10 10.35 21.32
N LYS A 22 -38.46 11.32 20.45
CA LYS A 22 -39.18 11.23 19.16
C LYS A 22 -38.87 12.50 18.33
N PRO A 23 -37.99 12.47 17.31
CA PRO A 23 -37.79 13.62 16.43
C PRO A 23 -38.65 13.51 15.15
N PRO A 24 -39.65 14.39 15.00
CA PRO A 24 -40.09 14.87 13.68
C PRO A 24 -40.12 16.42 13.67
N ASP A 25 -39.89 17.12 12.56
CA ASP A 25 -40.37 16.89 11.18
C ASP A 25 -39.18 16.99 10.18
N ASP A 26 -38.87 16.07 9.28
CA ASP A 26 -39.67 14.96 8.77
C ASP A 26 -38.78 13.75 8.37
N ILE A 27 -38.38 13.01 9.42
CA ILE A 27 -38.29 11.53 9.53
C ILE A 27 -37.02 10.83 8.95
N CYS A 28 -36.43 9.87 9.68
CA CYS A 28 -35.37 8.96 9.18
C CYS A 28 -35.55 7.46 9.57
N PRO A 29 -36.52 6.67 9.09
CA PRO A 29 -36.70 5.29 9.58
C PRO A 29 -35.87 4.24 8.81
N PHE A 30 -35.55 3.12 9.48
CA PHE A 30 -34.96 1.87 8.94
C PHE A 30 -33.45 1.80 8.69
N ASN A 31 -32.66 2.59 9.43
CA ASN A 31 -31.49 2.10 10.22
C ASN A 31 -30.73 3.30 10.87
N LEU A 32 -31.44 4.00 11.77
CA LEU A 32 -31.05 5.17 12.58
C LEU A 32 -29.81 4.99 13.45
N PRO A 33 -29.12 6.07 13.91
CA PRO A 33 -29.58 7.48 14.14
C PRO A 33 -29.61 8.43 12.93
N CYS A 34 -30.23 9.61 13.11
CA CYS A 34 -30.35 10.63 12.06
C CYS A 34 -28.97 11.25 11.74
N PRO A 35 -28.48 11.15 10.49
CA PRO A 35 -27.20 11.74 10.13
C PRO A 35 -27.24 13.27 10.27
N ASN A 36 -26.22 13.83 10.90
CA ASN A 36 -25.95 15.26 10.78
C ASN A 36 -25.38 15.54 9.37
N THR A 37 -26.20 16.13 8.49
CA THR A 37 -25.85 16.31 7.06
C THR A 37 -24.63 17.19 6.82
N ASP A 38 -24.24 18.04 7.77
CA ASP A 38 -23.02 18.84 7.68
C ASP A 38 -21.75 18.03 7.96
N VAL A 39 -21.88 16.93 8.71
CA VAL A 39 -20.76 16.11 9.17
C VAL A 39 -20.68 14.78 8.41
N THR A 40 -21.81 14.08 8.30
CA THR A 40 -21.93 12.74 7.68
C THR A 40 -22.56 12.79 6.29
N GLY A 41 -22.74 13.98 5.72
CA GLY A 41 -23.25 14.16 4.37
C GLY A 41 -22.45 13.45 3.28
N VAL A 42 -23.12 12.87 2.29
CA VAL A 42 -22.49 12.07 1.22
C VAL A 42 -21.39 12.85 0.48
N GLY A 43 -21.62 14.12 0.15
CA GLY A 43 -20.61 14.93 -0.53
C GLY A 43 -19.36 15.17 0.34
N GLN A 44 -19.52 15.29 1.65
CA GLN A 44 -18.42 15.41 2.61
C GLN A 44 -17.63 14.09 2.68
N GLN A 45 -18.30 12.95 2.73
CA GLN A 45 -17.65 11.63 2.71
C GLN A 45 -16.80 11.42 1.46
N ILE A 46 -17.42 11.61 0.28
CA ILE A 46 -16.74 11.46 -1.02
C ILE A 46 -15.54 12.40 -1.08
N SER A 47 -15.71 13.65 -0.65
CA SER A 47 -14.63 14.63 -0.62
C SER A 47 -13.46 14.19 0.26
N ILE A 48 -13.75 13.68 1.46
CA ILE A 48 -12.72 13.22 2.39
C ILE A 48 -12.01 11.97 1.86
N TYR A 49 -12.75 11.02 1.29
CA TYR A 49 -12.17 9.82 0.69
C TYR A 49 -11.23 10.15 -0.45
N ILE A 50 -11.66 11.03 -1.37
CA ILE A 50 -10.86 11.48 -2.51
C ILE A 50 -9.61 12.22 -2.01
N THR A 51 -9.78 13.19 -1.11
CA THR A 51 -8.67 14.03 -0.62
C THR A 51 -7.64 13.21 0.14
N ALA A 52 -8.05 12.28 1.00
CA ALA A 52 -7.15 11.41 1.75
C ALA A 52 -6.33 10.50 0.82
N VAL A 53 -6.98 9.90 -0.19
CA VAL A 53 -6.31 9.05 -1.18
C VAL A 53 -5.33 9.86 -2.03
N ILE A 54 -5.73 11.04 -2.53
CA ILE A 54 -4.84 11.94 -3.29
C ILE A 54 -3.64 12.34 -2.45
N TYR A 55 -3.85 12.71 -1.19
CA TYR A 55 -2.78 13.10 -0.29
C TYR A 55 -1.80 11.94 -0.06
N ALA A 56 -2.30 10.72 0.12
CA ALA A 56 -1.44 9.53 0.23
C ALA A 56 -0.63 9.25 -1.05
N ILE A 57 -1.22 9.40 -2.24
CA ILE A 57 -0.50 9.29 -3.52
C ILE A 57 0.63 10.33 -3.58
N VAL A 58 0.33 11.57 -3.22
CA VAL A 58 1.28 12.70 -3.24
C VAL A 58 2.42 12.47 -2.26
N LEU A 59 2.15 11.96 -1.06
CA LEU A 59 3.17 11.60 -0.08
C LEU A 59 4.15 10.57 -0.64
N VAL A 60 3.64 9.55 -1.33
CA VAL A 60 4.42 8.40 -1.82
C VAL A 60 5.17 8.70 -3.13
N TYR A 61 4.58 9.47 -4.05
CA TYR A 61 5.05 9.61 -5.43
C TYR A 61 5.42 11.03 -5.87
N ILE A 62 4.78 12.07 -5.32
CA ILE A 62 4.89 13.44 -5.86
C ILE A 62 5.36 14.41 -4.77
N ALA A 63 6.65 14.39 -4.46
CA ALA A 63 7.23 15.22 -3.40
C ALA A 63 6.90 16.72 -3.53
N ASN A 64 6.92 17.24 -4.77
CA ASN A 64 6.65 18.66 -5.05
C ASN A 64 5.23 19.12 -4.69
N LEU A 65 4.26 18.20 -4.65
CA LEU A 65 2.87 18.51 -4.30
C LEU A 65 2.57 18.35 -2.81
N ARG A 66 3.52 17.87 -2.00
CA ARG A 66 3.29 17.61 -0.58
C ARG A 66 2.81 18.84 0.18
N ARG A 67 3.38 20.02 -0.12
CA ARG A 67 3.04 21.28 0.53
C ARG A 67 1.57 21.71 0.33
N PRO A 68 1.07 21.95 -0.90
CA PRO A 68 -0.32 22.35 -1.11
C PRO A 68 -1.31 21.28 -0.66
N MET A 69 -0.98 20.00 -0.84
CA MET A 69 -1.87 18.90 -0.47
C MET A 69 -1.93 18.67 1.04
N LEU A 70 -0.83 18.92 1.77
CA LEU A 70 -0.84 18.93 3.23
C LEU A 70 -1.79 20.01 3.77
N TYR A 71 -1.79 21.20 3.16
CA TYR A 71 -2.71 22.26 3.56
C TYR A 71 -4.16 21.93 3.25
N ALA A 72 -4.45 21.37 2.07
CA ALA A 72 -5.78 20.92 1.72
C ALA A 72 -6.27 19.83 2.70
N HIS A 73 -5.43 18.84 3.00
CA HIS A 73 -5.74 17.77 3.95
C HIS A 73 -5.98 18.32 5.37
N LEU A 74 -5.07 19.15 5.90
CA LEU A 74 -5.24 19.76 7.23
C LEU A 74 -6.50 20.64 7.30
N SER A 75 -6.78 21.42 6.26
CA SER A 75 -7.98 22.28 6.23
C SER A 75 -9.25 21.45 6.30
N LEU A 76 -9.29 20.33 5.59
CA LEU A 76 -10.40 19.38 5.63
C LEU A 76 -10.55 18.72 7.02
N LEU A 77 -9.45 18.27 7.62
CA LEU A 77 -9.46 17.69 8.98
C LEU A 77 -9.99 18.68 10.01
N TYR A 78 -9.48 19.92 9.99
CA TYR A 78 -9.92 20.96 10.91
C TYR A 78 -11.37 21.36 10.67
N SER A 79 -11.81 21.47 9.42
CA SER A 79 -13.21 21.74 9.10
C SER A 79 -14.14 20.68 9.71
N LEU A 80 -13.80 19.40 9.56
CA LEU A 80 -14.60 18.29 10.10
C LEU A 80 -14.56 18.25 11.64
N LEU A 81 -13.38 18.37 12.24
CA LEU A 81 -13.21 18.35 13.70
C LEU A 81 -13.93 19.53 14.37
N ILE A 82 -13.81 20.75 13.81
CA ILE A 82 -14.46 21.94 14.36
C ILE A 82 -15.98 21.83 14.20
N ALA A 83 -16.47 21.43 13.02
CA ALA A 83 -17.90 21.21 12.80
C ALA A 83 -18.46 20.19 13.80
N ALA A 84 -17.78 19.04 13.97
CA ALA A 84 -18.18 18.02 14.92
C ALA A 84 -18.17 18.54 16.38
N MET A 85 -17.15 19.30 16.78
CA MET A 85 -17.11 19.90 18.13
C MET A 85 -18.24 20.91 18.35
N VAL A 86 -18.55 21.75 17.36
CA VAL A 86 -19.65 22.72 17.44
C VAL A 86 -21.00 22.00 17.51
N SER A 87 -21.24 21.01 16.64
CA SER A 87 -22.46 20.19 16.67
C SER A 87 -22.56 19.38 17.97
N ALA A 88 -21.45 18.89 18.52
CA ALA A 88 -21.44 18.22 19.83
C ALA A 88 -21.78 19.20 20.96
N HIS A 89 -21.25 20.42 20.91
CA HIS A 89 -21.55 21.47 21.88
C HIS A 89 -23.02 21.88 21.86
N ASN A 90 -23.62 21.99 20.66
CA ASN A 90 -25.04 22.31 20.48
C ASN A 90 -25.98 21.13 20.80
N GLY A 91 -25.44 19.92 20.99
CA GLY A 91 -26.23 18.71 21.21
C GLY A 91 -26.90 18.16 19.94
N GLU A 92 -26.36 18.51 18.77
CA GLU A 92 -26.85 18.12 17.44
C GLU A 92 -26.05 16.94 16.83
N LEU A 93 -24.88 16.60 17.40
CA LEU A 93 -24.04 15.50 16.93
C LEU A 93 -24.46 14.19 17.59
N SER A 94 -24.95 13.21 16.84
CA SER A 94 -25.20 11.86 17.38
C SER A 94 -23.87 11.13 17.70
N ARG A 95 -23.90 10.12 18.58
CA ARG A 95 -22.67 9.34 18.85
C ARG A 95 -22.13 8.63 17.61
N PRO A 96 -22.96 8.03 16.73
CA PRO A 96 -22.50 7.52 15.43
C PRO A 96 -21.84 8.56 14.54
N ASP A 97 -22.39 9.78 14.44
CA ASP A 97 -21.73 10.85 13.69
C ASP A 97 -20.35 11.16 14.30
N GLY A 98 -20.25 11.20 15.63
CA GLY A 98 -18.96 11.36 16.32
C GLY A 98 -17.96 10.23 16.03
N ILE A 99 -18.42 8.99 15.97
CA ILE A 99 -17.57 7.82 15.64
C ILE A 99 -17.17 7.84 14.17
N PHE A 100 -18.08 8.22 13.28
CA PHE A 100 -17.78 8.45 11.88
C PHE A 100 -16.69 9.51 11.74
N VAL A 101 -16.80 10.65 12.44
CA VAL A 101 -15.79 11.72 12.43
C VAL A 101 -14.45 11.19 12.90
N ILE A 102 -14.39 10.54 14.06
CA ILE A 102 -13.16 9.95 14.62
C ILE A 102 -12.53 9.00 13.60
N THR A 103 -13.32 8.05 13.08
CA THR A 103 -12.84 7.06 12.12
C THR A 103 -12.32 7.73 10.84
N THR A 104 -13.03 8.75 10.36
CA THR A 104 -12.71 9.48 9.12
C THR A 104 -11.49 10.39 9.28
N VAL A 105 -11.34 11.08 10.42
CA VAL A 105 -10.15 11.87 10.74
C VAL A 105 -8.94 10.96 10.90
N ALA A 106 -9.11 9.79 11.51
CA ALA A 106 -8.10 8.73 11.64
C ALA A 106 -7.84 7.95 10.33
N SER A 107 -7.91 8.62 9.18
CA SER A 107 -7.51 8.06 7.89
C SER A 107 -6.04 7.61 7.89
N PRO A 108 -5.65 6.65 7.03
CA PRO A 108 -4.26 6.20 6.93
C PRO A 108 -3.28 7.35 6.67
N ALA A 109 -3.69 8.33 5.85
CA ALA A 109 -2.88 9.51 5.55
C ALA A 109 -2.69 10.42 6.77
N SER A 110 -3.73 10.60 7.59
CA SER A 110 -3.66 11.34 8.87
C SER A 110 -2.78 10.63 9.89
N LEU A 111 -2.95 9.31 10.06
CA LEU A 111 -2.13 8.50 10.96
C LEU A 111 -0.64 8.59 10.58
N TYR A 112 -0.33 8.49 9.29
CA TYR A 112 1.03 8.65 8.79
C TYR A 112 1.57 10.07 9.04
N LEU A 113 0.75 11.10 8.81
CA LEU A 113 1.10 12.48 9.09
C LEU A 113 1.40 12.70 10.58
N TRP A 114 0.57 12.19 11.49
CA TRP A 114 0.80 12.26 12.93
C TRP A 114 2.06 11.49 13.34
N TYR A 115 2.28 10.29 12.81
CA TYR A 115 3.52 9.54 13.03
C TYR A 115 4.76 10.36 12.63
N CYS A 116 4.76 10.94 11.42
CA CYS A 116 5.86 11.80 10.96
C CYS A 116 5.99 13.06 11.82
N THR A 117 4.87 13.63 12.29
CA THR A 117 4.85 14.80 13.18
C THR A 117 5.51 14.50 14.51
N LEU A 118 5.14 13.39 15.16
CA LEU A 118 5.76 12.93 16.40
C LEU A 118 7.25 12.63 16.22
N ARG A 119 7.62 11.97 15.11
CA ARG A 119 9.03 11.70 14.77
C ARG A 119 9.80 12.98 14.47
N SER A 120 9.14 14.01 13.93
CA SER A 120 9.74 15.29 13.61
C SER A 120 10.11 16.14 14.83
N ILE A 121 9.52 15.85 16.00
CA ILE A 121 9.92 16.46 17.28
C ILE A 121 11.39 16.11 17.59
N ARG A 122 11.84 14.88 17.24
CA ARG A 122 13.25 14.46 17.41
C ARG A 122 14.15 14.94 16.28
N ASN A 123 13.65 14.92 15.05
CA ASN A 123 14.40 15.37 13.88
C ASN A 123 13.44 15.94 12.84
N VAL A 124 13.48 17.28 12.71
CA VAL A 124 12.56 18.05 11.84
C VAL A 124 12.60 17.58 10.38
N ASN A 125 13.71 16.99 9.93
CA ASN A 125 13.85 16.47 8.56
C ASN A 125 12.81 15.41 8.20
N ASN A 126 12.27 14.69 9.20
CA ASN A 126 11.28 13.63 9.00
C ASN A 126 9.85 14.12 8.69
N PHE A 127 9.55 15.42 8.86
CA PHE A 127 8.22 15.95 8.55
C PHE A 127 7.98 15.94 7.03
N PRO A 128 6.81 15.58 6.48
CA PRO A 128 6.64 15.33 5.05
C PRO A 128 6.37 16.61 4.23
N MET A 129 7.09 17.69 4.52
CA MET A 129 6.94 18.99 3.85
C MET A 129 8.30 19.65 3.62
N ASP A 130 8.52 20.19 2.43
CA ASP A 130 9.72 20.96 2.10
C ASP A 130 9.45 22.46 2.25
N PRO A 131 10.43 23.25 2.72
CA PRO A 131 10.25 24.69 2.90
C PRO A 131 10.07 25.40 1.56
N ALA A 132 9.26 26.47 1.52
CA ALA A 132 9.10 27.30 0.32
C ALA A 132 10.43 27.82 -0.26
N ASN A 133 11.39 28.12 0.62
CA ASN A 133 12.74 28.53 0.25
C ASN A 133 13.70 27.35 0.44
N VAL A 134 14.15 26.78 -0.68
CA VAL A 134 15.07 25.62 -0.72
C VAL A 134 16.39 25.91 0.00
N ASN A 135 16.82 27.18 0.09
CA ASN A 135 18.07 27.56 0.74
C ASN A 135 17.96 27.60 2.27
N LYS A 136 16.75 27.56 2.84
CA LYS A 136 16.55 27.58 4.29
C LYS A 136 16.49 26.15 4.82
N PRO A 137 17.28 25.81 5.86
CA PRO A 137 17.15 24.51 6.49
C PRO A 137 15.76 24.37 7.10
N LYS A 138 15.17 23.18 6.94
CA LYS A 138 13.79 22.86 7.32
C LYS A 138 13.45 23.27 8.77
N GLY A 139 14.38 23.06 9.70
CA GLY A 139 14.25 23.43 11.12
C GLY A 139 14.15 24.93 11.42
N ARG A 140 14.48 25.81 10.46
CA ARG A 140 14.35 27.27 10.61
C ARG A 140 13.14 27.84 9.87
N SER A 141 12.45 27.04 9.06
CA SER A 141 11.25 27.51 8.35
C SER A 141 10.08 27.66 9.33
N ILE A 142 9.59 28.89 9.51
CA ILE A 142 8.40 29.20 10.31
C ILE A 142 7.19 28.42 9.79
N GLU A 143 7.10 28.31 8.47
CA GLU A 143 6.02 27.60 7.78
C GLU A 143 5.97 26.11 8.16
N VAL A 144 7.12 25.43 8.15
CA VAL A 144 7.18 24.00 8.50
C VAL A 144 6.83 23.81 9.97
N LYS A 145 7.30 24.71 10.85
CA LYS A 145 6.93 24.68 12.27
C LYS A 145 5.44 24.90 12.47
N ALA A 146 4.83 25.86 11.76
CA ALA A 146 3.40 26.10 11.81
C ALA A 146 2.60 24.88 11.34
N ALA A 147 2.99 24.26 10.22
CA ALA A 147 2.36 23.04 9.73
C ALA A 147 2.53 21.86 10.71
N GLN A 148 3.68 21.74 11.36
CA GLN A 148 3.92 20.74 12.40
C GLN A 148 3.02 20.96 13.63
N VAL A 149 2.87 22.22 14.08
CA VAL A 149 1.98 22.58 15.20
C VAL A 149 0.52 22.33 14.84
N LEU A 150 0.09 22.68 13.63
CA LEU A 150 -1.27 22.38 13.14
C LEU A 150 -1.52 20.87 13.04
N SER A 151 -0.55 20.11 12.54
CA SER A 151 -0.66 18.65 12.52
C SER A 151 -0.77 18.07 13.94
N LEU A 152 0.05 18.53 14.88
CA LEU A 152 -0.03 18.11 16.28
C LEU A 152 -1.35 18.54 16.94
N GLY A 153 -1.83 19.74 16.62
CA GLY A 153 -3.12 20.25 17.07
C GLY A 153 -4.29 19.37 16.59
N SER A 154 -4.25 18.92 15.34
CA SER A 154 -5.26 17.98 14.81
C SER A 154 -5.27 16.64 15.57
N LEU A 155 -4.10 16.11 15.95
CA LEU A 155 -4.00 14.91 16.79
C LEU A 155 -4.59 15.14 18.20
N ILE A 156 -4.32 16.29 18.81
CA ILE A 156 -4.85 16.62 20.14
C ILE A 156 -6.37 16.76 20.09
N LEU A 157 -6.91 17.42 19.05
CA LEU A 157 -8.35 17.55 18.84
C LEU A 157 -9.01 16.20 18.60
N GLU A 158 -8.37 15.30 17.85
CA GLU A 158 -8.86 13.94 17.66
C GLU A 158 -8.95 13.18 18.99
N ILE A 159 -7.89 13.23 19.81
CA ILE A 159 -7.89 12.61 21.14
C ILE A 159 -9.01 13.21 22.01
N ALA A 160 -9.20 14.54 21.95
CA ALA A 160 -10.28 15.20 22.67
C ALA A 160 -11.66 14.72 22.20
N MET A 161 -11.88 14.56 20.89
CA MET A 161 -13.11 14.01 20.32
C MET A 161 -13.34 12.56 20.76
N ILE A 162 -12.31 11.72 20.76
CA ILE A 162 -12.37 10.35 21.30
C ILE A 162 -12.82 10.39 22.77
N CYS A 163 -12.21 11.26 23.59
CA CYS A 163 -12.62 11.42 24.99
C CYS A 163 -14.09 11.88 25.11
N VAL A 164 -14.53 12.84 24.31
CA VAL A 164 -15.90 13.37 24.33
C VAL A 164 -16.93 12.32 23.93
N VAL A 165 -16.65 11.54 22.87
CA VAL A 165 -17.57 10.52 22.34
C VAL A 165 -17.64 9.28 23.23
N PHE A 166 -16.48 8.81 23.74
CA PHE A 166 -16.40 7.54 24.47
C PHE A 166 -16.47 7.65 25.99
N ILE A 167 -16.24 8.82 26.60
CA ILE A 167 -16.33 8.99 28.06
C ILE A 167 -17.73 9.54 28.42
N PRO A 168 -18.65 8.70 28.93
CA PRO A 168 -20.06 9.07 29.11
C PRO A 168 -20.33 10.07 30.26
N ARG A 169 -19.29 10.63 30.89
CA ARG A 169 -19.39 11.42 32.14
C ARG A 169 -18.98 12.89 32.01
N VAL A 170 -18.74 13.39 30.80
CA VAL A 170 -18.43 14.81 30.62
C VAL A 170 -19.69 15.64 30.88
N LYS A 171 -19.78 16.25 32.07
CA LYS A 171 -20.89 17.13 32.46
C LYS A 171 -20.96 18.31 31.48
N GLY A 172 -21.98 18.36 30.64
CA GLY A 172 -22.24 19.49 29.73
C GLY A 172 -22.54 19.12 28.28
N ILE A 173 -22.12 17.93 27.81
CA ILE A 173 -22.37 17.48 26.43
C ILE A 173 -23.47 16.43 26.45
N LYS A 174 -24.57 16.69 25.74
CA LYS A 174 -25.68 15.75 25.57
C LYS A 174 -25.73 15.31 24.12
N PHE A 175 -25.58 14.01 23.89
CA PHE A 175 -25.76 13.44 22.56
C PHE A 175 -27.27 13.22 22.32
N PRO A 176 -27.81 13.62 21.16
CA PRO A 176 -29.17 13.30 20.78
C PRO A 176 -29.30 11.78 20.63
N GLN A 177 -30.51 11.27 20.84
CA GLN A 177 -30.85 9.85 20.64
C GLN A 177 -29.97 8.87 21.45
N SER A 178 -29.59 9.20 22.69
CA SER A 178 -28.77 8.31 23.53
C SER A 178 -29.39 6.93 23.80
N ALA A 179 -30.72 6.80 23.61
CA ALA A 179 -31.42 5.51 23.67
C ALA A 179 -31.09 4.59 22.49
N CYS A 180 -30.71 5.14 21.32
CA CYS A 180 -30.26 4.39 20.15
C CYS A 180 -28.88 3.74 20.36
N ASP A 181 -28.12 4.16 21.37
CA ASP A 181 -26.78 3.64 21.62
C ASP A 181 -26.77 2.21 22.14
N ARG A 182 -27.87 1.63 22.62
CA ARG A 182 -27.85 0.19 22.98
C ARG A 182 -27.91 -0.73 21.76
N SER A 183 -28.64 -0.32 20.72
CA SER A 183 -28.79 -1.10 19.49
C SER A 183 -27.56 -0.96 18.58
N TYR A 184 -27.00 0.26 18.49
CA TYR A 184 -25.83 0.55 17.64
C TYR A 184 -24.49 0.73 18.40
N GLY A 185 -24.49 1.02 19.71
CA GLY A 185 -23.40 1.69 20.47
C GLY A 185 -22.24 0.88 21.01
N THR A 186 -22.46 -0.30 21.58
CA THR A 186 -21.43 -0.88 22.49
C THR A 186 -20.57 -1.96 21.87
N THR A 187 -21.13 -2.79 20.97
CA THR A 187 -20.44 -4.02 20.55
C THR A 187 -19.82 -3.92 19.15
N PHE A 188 -20.43 -3.14 18.24
CA PHE A 188 -19.98 -3.00 16.84
C PHE A 188 -19.06 -1.81 16.56
N LYS A 189 -18.88 -0.86 17.50
CA LYS A 189 -18.27 0.46 17.22
C LYS A 189 -16.77 0.57 17.49
N TRP A 190 -16.25 -0.13 18.50
CA TRP A 190 -14.81 -0.10 18.76
C TRP A 190 -14.03 -0.76 17.63
N SER A 191 -14.55 -1.82 17.03
CA SER A 191 -13.94 -2.48 15.88
C SER A 191 -13.81 -1.57 14.67
N ASN A 192 -14.76 -0.66 14.43
CA ASN A 192 -14.67 0.32 13.34
C ASN A 192 -13.59 1.38 13.60
N VAL A 193 -13.47 1.87 14.84
CA VAL A 193 -12.40 2.80 15.22
C VAL A 193 -11.03 2.14 15.09
N VAL A 194 -10.94 0.85 15.43
CA VAL A 194 -9.69 0.08 15.31
C VAL A 194 -9.68 -0.80 14.05
N TRP A 195 -10.16 -0.26 12.93
CA TRP A 195 -10.18 -0.91 11.61
C TRP A 195 -8.81 -1.46 11.18
N TRP A 196 -7.72 -0.87 11.70
CA TRP A 196 -6.36 -1.29 11.41
C TRP A 196 -5.94 -2.57 12.16
N ILE A 197 -6.71 -3.07 13.15
CA ILE A 197 -6.38 -4.32 13.89
C ILE A 197 -6.20 -5.49 12.93
N THR A 198 -7.10 -5.65 11.96
CA THR A 198 -7.02 -6.77 11.01
C THR A 198 -5.71 -6.74 10.22
N ILE A 199 -5.33 -5.55 9.75
CA ILE A 199 -4.03 -5.33 9.10
C ILE A 199 -2.88 -5.64 10.07
N ALA A 200 -2.97 -5.15 11.31
CA ALA A 200 -1.92 -5.35 12.31
C ALA A 200 -1.72 -6.81 12.70
N ILE A 201 -2.79 -7.58 12.86
CA ILE A 201 -2.73 -9.02 13.11
C ILE A 201 -2.00 -9.70 11.94
N GLN A 202 -2.34 -9.34 10.70
CA GLN A 202 -1.69 -9.91 9.52
C GLN A 202 -0.22 -9.52 9.38
N ILE A 203 0.10 -8.25 9.62
CA ILE A 203 1.49 -7.78 9.66
C ILE A 203 2.24 -8.53 10.77
N LEU A 204 1.62 -8.76 11.93
CA LEU A 204 2.22 -9.50 13.03
C LEU A 204 2.48 -10.97 12.64
N VAL A 205 1.50 -11.64 12.04
CA VAL A 205 1.65 -13.02 11.53
C VAL A 205 2.78 -13.07 10.50
N PHE A 206 2.81 -12.12 9.55
CA PHE A 206 3.89 -12.02 8.58
C PHE A 206 5.25 -11.83 9.24
N VAL A 207 5.38 -10.84 10.13
CA VAL A 207 6.63 -10.51 10.82
C VAL A 207 7.11 -11.73 11.62
N PHE A 208 6.21 -12.40 12.32
CA PHE A 208 6.50 -13.63 13.05
C PHE A 208 7.00 -14.74 12.12
N SER A 209 6.27 -15.05 11.04
CA SER A 209 6.68 -16.04 10.06
C SER A 209 8.02 -15.69 9.41
N TYR A 210 8.25 -14.43 9.05
CA TYR A 210 9.51 -13.96 8.50
C TYR A 210 10.68 -14.20 9.47
N PHE A 211 10.52 -13.83 10.75
CA PHE A 211 11.55 -14.06 11.75
C PHE A 211 11.75 -15.54 12.07
N LEU A 212 10.69 -16.36 12.04
CA LEU A 212 10.78 -17.81 12.23
C LEU A 212 11.62 -18.45 11.11
N VAL A 213 11.37 -18.07 9.86
CA VAL A 213 12.13 -18.59 8.72
C VAL A 213 13.57 -18.07 8.74
N LEU A 214 13.78 -16.78 9.05
CA LEU A 214 15.11 -16.21 9.23
C LEU A 214 15.90 -16.91 10.34
N PHE A 215 15.27 -17.18 11.48
CA PHE A 215 15.89 -17.90 12.58
C PHE A 215 16.23 -19.34 12.20
N SER A 216 15.29 -20.05 11.55
CA SER A 216 15.48 -21.43 11.09
C SER A 216 16.65 -21.55 10.12
N THR A 217 16.73 -20.64 9.16
CA THR A 217 17.85 -20.60 8.19
C THR A 217 19.15 -20.15 8.83
N LYS A 218 19.13 -19.20 9.77
CA LYS A 218 20.32 -18.81 10.56
C LYS A 218 20.85 -19.96 11.41
N CYS A 219 19.98 -20.70 12.08
CA CYS A 219 20.37 -21.87 12.87
C CYS A 219 20.97 -22.96 11.98
N TRP A 220 20.43 -23.15 10.77
CA TRP A 220 20.97 -24.11 9.81
C TRP A 220 22.34 -23.70 9.28
N THR A 221 22.49 -22.44 8.85
CA THR A 221 23.73 -21.90 8.27
C THR A 221 24.88 -21.79 9.28
N LYS A 222 24.58 -21.79 10.59
CA LYS A 222 25.57 -21.86 11.68
C LYS A 222 26.22 -23.24 11.86
N ARG A 223 25.69 -24.31 11.27
CA ARG A 223 26.26 -25.66 11.41
C ARG A 223 27.69 -25.68 10.82
N LYS A 224 28.64 -26.32 11.52
CA LYS A 224 30.05 -26.41 11.07
C LYS A 224 30.20 -27.05 9.69
N LEU A 225 29.32 -28.00 9.37
CA LEU A 225 29.25 -28.73 8.10
C LEU A 225 28.52 -27.93 6.99
N TYR A 226 28.14 -26.68 7.25
CA TYR A 226 27.47 -25.87 6.25
C TYR A 226 28.48 -25.24 5.29
N GLU A 227 28.57 -25.82 4.09
CA GLU A 227 29.35 -25.26 3.00
C GLU A 227 28.54 -24.20 2.25
N ILE A 228 29.21 -23.09 1.94
CA ILE A 228 28.65 -22.07 1.06
C ILE A 228 28.66 -22.65 -0.36
N PRO A 229 27.60 -22.47 -1.16
CA PRO A 229 27.56 -22.98 -2.52
C PRO A 229 28.80 -22.53 -3.31
N ALA A 230 29.43 -23.45 -4.04
CA ALA A 230 30.71 -23.21 -4.73
C ALA A 230 30.61 -22.18 -5.87
N PHE A 231 29.40 -21.87 -6.34
CA PHE A 231 29.17 -20.82 -7.33
C PHE A 231 29.50 -19.45 -6.74
N ARG A 232 30.50 -18.77 -7.33
CA ARG A 232 30.79 -17.36 -7.07
C ARG A 232 29.56 -16.52 -7.39
N GLU A 233 29.44 -15.46 -6.60
CA GLU A 233 28.26 -14.65 -6.29
C GLU A 233 27.02 -14.83 -7.19
N PRO A 234 25.82 -15.02 -6.60
CA PRO A 234 24.57 -15.03 -7.38
C PRO A 234 24.42 -13.77 -8.23
N LEU A 235 25.00 -12.62 -7.83
CA LEU A 235 25.00 -11.39 -8.61
C LEU A 235 25.76 -11.47 -9.95
N GLU A 236 26.85 -12.24 -10.08
CA GLU A 236 27.60 -12.35 -11.35
C GLU A 236 26.80 -13.13 -12.39
N LEU A 237 26.12 -14.20 -11.96
CA LEU A 237 25.23 -14.99 -12.82
C LEU A 237 23.95 -14.22 -13.17
N LEU A 238 23.51 -13.34 -12.26
CA LEU A 238 22.36 -12.44 -12.45
C LEU A 238 22.73 -11.17 -13.27
N GLY A 239 24.01 -10.78 -13.35
CA GLY A 239 24.50 -9.58 -14.04
C GLY A 239 25.15 -9.83 -15.41
N GLY A 240 25.39 -11.09 -15.78
CA GLY A 240 26.21 -11.49 -16.94
C GLY A 240 25.72 -11.15 -18.35
N ALA A 241 24.76 -10.23 -18.52
CA ALA A 241 24.29 -9.80 -19.85
C ALA A 241 24.10 -8.28 -20.00
N MET A 242 24.44 -7.46 -19.00
CA MET A 242 24.50 -6.00 -19.19
C MET A 242 25.95 -5.52 -19.13
N ASP A 243 26.50 -5.29 -20.32
CA ASP A 243 27.79 -4.70 -20.60
C ASP A 243 28.08 -3.48 -19.70
N SER A 244 29.06 -3.60 -18.81
CA SER A 244 29.71 -2.44 -18.24
C SER A 244 31.22 -2.67 -18.12
N ASN A 245 31.91 -2.45 -19.24
CA ASN A 245 33.33 -2.09 -19.29
C ASN A 245 33.60 -0.69 -18.68
N VAL A 246 32.80 -0.24 -17.71
CA VAL A 246 32.93 1.09 -17.09
C VAL A 246 33.71 0.93 -15.78
N GLY A 247 34.97 1.37 -15.83
CA GLY A 247 36.02 1.21 -14.83
C GLY A 247 35.62 1.15 -13.34
N GLY A 248 36.06 0.07 -12.68
CA GLY A 248 36.72 0.12 -11.37
C GLY A 248 35.86 0.08 -10.10
N THR A 249 34.59 0.46 -10.15
CA THR A 249 33.69 0.33 -8.98
C THR A 249 32.67 -0.76 -9.22
N ILE A 250 32.89 -1.92 -8.58
CA ILE A 250 31.89 -2.99 -8.48
C ILE A 250 30.70 -2.42 -7.69
N VAL A 251 29.75 -1.82 -8.39
CA VAL A 251 28.48 -1.42 -7.80
C VAL A 251 27.77 -2.72 -7.45
N LYS A 252 27.66 -3.02 -6.15
CA LYS A 252 26.80 -4.09 -5.63
C LYS A 252 25.36 -3.73 -5.94
N GLU A 253 24.88 -4.09 -7.13
CA GLU A 253 23.48 -3.91 -7.47
C GLU A 253 22.64 -4.93 -6.70
N ASN A 254 21.91 -4.44 -5.70
CA ASN A 254 20.92 -5.25 -5.00
C ASN A 254 19.87 -5.74 -6.02
N VAL A 255 19.77 -7.06 -6.19
CA VAL A 255 18.77 -7.69 -7.05
C VAL A 255 17.40 -7.44 -6.44
N ASP A 256 16.56 -6.67 -7.13
CA ASP A 256 15.22 -6.37 -6.69
C ASP A 256 14.29 -7.59 -6.81
N LEU A 257 13.18 -7.53 -6.07
CA LEU A 257 12.19 -8.60 -5.94
C LEU A 257 11.61 -9.03 -7.30
N ILE A 258 11.38 -8.08 -8.21
CA ILE A 258 10.82 -8.37 -9.53
C ILE A 258 11.85 -9.03 -10.42
N SER A 259 13.06 -8.44 -10.56
CA SER A 259 14.14 -9.05 -11.35
C SER A 259 14.45 -10.47 -10.89
N TRP A 260 14.45 -10.70 -9.58
CA TRP A 260 14.64 -12.02 -9.01
C TRP A 260 13.55 -13.00 -9.48
N THR A 261 12.29 -12.61 -9.40
CA THR A 261 11.14 -13.44 -9.79
C THR A 261 11.18 -13.78 -11.28
N GLU A 262 11.47 -12.78 -12.10
CA GLU A 262 11.64 -12.91 -13.54
C GLU A 262 12.67 -13.99 -13.87
N ARG A 263 13.83 -13.93 -13.22
CA ARG A 263 14.94 -14.85 -13.44
C ARG A 263 14.65 -16.26 -12.94
N VAL A 264 14.10 -16.41 -11.73
CA VAL A 264 13.76 -17.74 -11.18
C VAL A 264 12.74 -18.47 -12.06
N LEU A 265 11.73 -17.76 -12.58
CA LEU A 265 10.72 -18.36 -13.45
C LEU A 265 11.29 -18.70 -14.83
N LEU A 266 12.09 -17.80 -15.43
CA LEU A 266 12.73 -18.06 -16.73
C LEU A 266 13.73 -19.23 -16.65
N ASP A 267 14.54 -19.30 -15.60
CA ASP A 267 15.50 -20.39 -15.41
C ASP A 267 14.79 -21.74 -15.20
N ARG A 268 13.70 -21.76 -14.41
CA ARG A 268 12.98 -23.00 -14.15
C ARG A 268 12.12 -23.47 -15.32
N PHE A 269 11.60 -22.54 -16.10
CA PHE A 269 10.64 -22.81 -17.17
C PHE A 269 11.01 -22.10 -18.48
N PRO A 270 12.22 -22.32 -19.04
CA PRO A 270 12.76 -21.52 -20.15
C PRO A 270 11.96 -21.68 -21.44
N ASN A 271 11.29 -22.83 -21.63
CA ASN A 271 10.49 -23.12 -22.80
C ASN A 271 9.01 -22.70 -22.66
N PHE A 272 8.60 -22.24 -21.48
CA PHE A 272 7.20 -21.96 -21.15
C PHE A 272 6.98 -20.50 -20.78
N MET A 273 7.93 -19.89 -20.06
CA MET A 273 7.84 -18.50 -19.62
C MET A 273 8.22 -17.54 -20.73
N ASP A 274 7.23 -16.76 -21.17
CA ASP A 274 7.42 -15.64 -22.08
C ASP A 274 7.46 -14.31 -21.30
N PRO A 275 8.08 -13.24 -21.83
CA PRO A 275 8.09 -11.92 -21.20
C PRO A 275 6.68 -11.35 -20.94
N ALA A 276 5.67 -11.77 -21.70
CA ALA A 276 4.28 -11.39 -21.50
C ALA A 276 3.68 -12.08 -20.27
N LEU A 277 3.80 -13.41 -20.19
CA LEU A 277 3.33 -14.20 -19.06
C LEU A 277 4.00 -13.78 -17.76
N LEU A 278 5.31 -13.52 -17.81
CA LEU A 278 6.11 -13.10 -16.68
C LEU A 278 5.61 -11.77 -16.10
N ARG A 279 5.35 -10.78 -16.95
CA ARG A 279 4.74 -9.50 -16.55
C ARG A 279 3.35 -9.70 -15.93
N CYS A 280 2.55 -10.61 -16.46
CA CYS A 280 1.23 -10.92 -15.89
C CYS A 280 1.36 -11.58 -14.51
N ILE A 281 2.27 -12.55 -14.34
CA ILE A 281 2.54 -13.21 -13.05
C ILE A 281 3.02 -12.19 -12.01
N VAL A 282 3.97 -11.34 -12.37
CA VAL A 282 4.50 -10.28 -11.49
C VAL A 282 3.39 -9.27 -11.15
N PHE A 283 2.55 -8.88 -12.11
CA PHE A 283 1.42 -7.99 -11.85
C PHE A 283 0.42 -8.64 -10.88
N ILE A 284 0.04 -9.90 -11.10
CA ILE A 284 -0.88 -10.65 -10.23
C ILE A 284 -0.29 -10.80 -8.83
N ALA A 285 1.01 -11.10 -8.72
CA ALA A 285 1.70 -11.17 -7.43
C ALA A 285 1.64 -9.83 -6.68
N GLN A 286 1.78 -8.70 -7.37
CA GLN A 286 1.61 -7.38 -6.77
C GLN A 286 0.14 -7.08 -6.42
N TRP A 287 -0.81 -7.49 -7.27
CA TRP A 287 -2.25 -7.32 -7.07
C TRP A 287 -2.79 -8.13 -5.88
N SER A 288 -2.14 -9.25 -5.54
CA SER A 288 -2.54 -10.14 -4.43
C SER A 288 -2.66 -9.44 -3.06
N VAL A 289 -2.06 -8.26 -2.91
CA VAL A 289 -2.13 -7.42 -1.71
C VAL A 289 -3.52 -6.83 -1.50
N LEU A 290 -4.25 -6.56 -2.59
CA LEU A 290 -5.54 -5.92 -2.50
C LEU A 290 -6.53 -6.83 -1.79
N PRO A 291 -7.38 -6.26 -0.92
CA PRO A 291 -8.34 -7.07 -0.22
C PRO A 291 -9.34 -7.64 -1.22
N ASN A 292 -9.79 -8.87 -0.99
CA ASN A 292 -10.80 -9.48 -1.83
C ASN A 292 -12.15 -8.83 -1.56
N LEU A 293 -12.85 -8.49 -2.63
CA LEU A 293 -14.23 -8.05 -2.57
C LEU A 293 -15.12 -9.29 -2.38
N ALA A 294 -15.72 -9.42 -1.21
CA ALA A 294 -16.63 -10.50 -0.84
C ALA A 294 -18.03 -10.25 -1.45
N LEU A 295 -18.17 -10.36 -2.78
CA LEU A 295 -19.49 -10.42 -3.39
C LEU A 295 -19.94 -11.90 -3.47
N PRO A 296 -21.18 -12.22 -3.05
CA PRO A 296 -21.67 -13.60 -2.89
C PRO A 296 -21.78 -14.41 -4.19
N ILE A 297 -21.51 -13.81 -5.36
CA ILE A 297 -21.70 -14.46 -6.68
C ILE A 297 -20.44 -14.36 -7.56
N PHE A 298 -19.58 -13.35 -7.37
CA PHE A 298 -18.35 -13.18 -8.15
C PHE A 298 -17.29 -12.44 -7.34
N THR A 299 -16.10 -13.03 -7.19
CA THR A 299 -14.95 -12.24 -6.78
C THR A 299 -14.37 -11.60 -8.04
N MET A 300 -14.63 -10.31 -8.29
CA MET A 300 -14.06 -9.58 -9.46
C MET A 300 -12.53 -9.80 -9.59
N ASN A 301 -11.84 -10.04 -8.47
CA ASN A 301 -10.42 -10.37 -8.45
C ASN A 301 -10.09 -11.70 -9.16
N THR A 302 -10.95 -12.72 -9.06
CA THR A 302 -10.73 -14.02 -9.71
C THR A 302 -10.81 -13.91 -11.23
N ASP A 303 -11.84 -13.23 -11.74
CA ASP A 303 -12.05 -13.08 -13.17
C ASP A 303 -10.92 -12.27 -13.81
N VAL A 304 -10.52 -11.16 -13.18
CA VAL A 304 -9.41 -10.33 -13.66
C VAL A 304 -8.10 -11.12 -13.67
N VAL A 305 -7.81 -11.90 -12.63
CA VAL A 305 -6.59 -12.73 -12.59
C VAL A 305 -6.62 -13.80 -13.68
N ILE A 306 -7.74 -14.48 -13.91
CA ILE A 306 -7.87 -15.49 -14.98
C ILE A 306 -7.68 -14.84 -16.35
N VAL A 307 -8.29 -13.68 -16.60
CA VAL A 307 -8.15 -12.93 -17.86
C VAL A 307 -6.70 -12.51 -18.09
N LEU A 308 -6.03 -11.99 -17.06
CA LEU A 308 -4.61 -11.61 -17.14
C LEU A 308 -3.70 -12.81 -17.40
N LEU A 309 -3.96 -13.95 -16.77
CA LEU A 309 -3.22 -15.20 -17.04
C LEU A 309 -3.47 -15.72 -18.45
N ALA A 310 -4.72 -15.71 -18.92
CA ALA A 310 -5.07 -16.10 -20.29
C ALA A 310 -4.30 -15.23 -21.30
N PHE A 311 -4.34 -13.90 -21.09
CA PHE A 311 -3.61 -12.96 -21.92
C PHE A 311 -2.10 -13.24 -21.88
N GLY A 312 -1.51 -13.44 -20.69
CA GLY A 312 -0.10 -13.77 -20.55
C GLY A 312 0.30 -15.06 -21.28
N LEU A 313 -0.51 -16.11 -21.18
CA LEU A 313 -0.26 -17.41 -21.80
C LEU A 313 -0.37 -17.38 -23.33
N PHE A 314 -1.31 -16.61 -23.88
CA PHE A 314 -1.65 -16.65 -25.30
C PHE A 314 -1.24 -15.41 -26.11
N ARG A 315 -0.70 -14.35 -25.48
CA ARG A 315 -0.29 -13.12 -26.19
C ARG A 315 0.82 -13.35 -27.21
N GLN A 316 1.79 -14.21 -26.90
CA GLN A 316 2.89 -14.52 -27.81
C GLN A 316 2.68 -15.92 -28.41
N PRO A 317 2.70 -16.07 -29.74
CA PRO A 317 2.64 -17.39 -30.35
C PRO A 317 3.89 -18.18 -29.96
N PRO A 318 3.77 -19.48 -29.67
CA PRO A 318 4.94 -20.30 -29.36
C PRO A 318 5.90 -20.28 -30.55
N GLU A 319 7.18 -20.09 -30.26
CA GLU A 319 8.24 -20.08 -31.28
C GLU A 319 8.17 -21.32 -32.17
N ARG A 320 8.53 -21.14 -33.45
CA ARG A 320 8.57 -22.23 -34.42
C ARG A 320 9.70 -23.18 -34.04
N GLY A 321 9.36 -24.36 -33.52
CA GLY A 321 10.32 -25.40 -33.16
C GLY A 321 9.65 -26.77 -33.04
N PRO A 322 10.43 -27.85 -32.94
CA PRO A 322 9.92 -29.23 -32.89
C PRO A 322 8.97 -29.48 -31.71
N ASN A 323 9.06 -28.67 -30.66
CA ASN A 323 8.25 -28.78 -29.44
C ASN A 323 7.01 -27.88 -29.41
N ARG A 324 6.60 -27.29 -30.55
CA ARG A 324 5.49 -26.32 -30.61
C ARG A 324 4.18 -26.86 -30.04
N ILE A 325 3.76 -28.06 -30.46
CA ILE A 325 2.51 -28.69 -29.99
C ILE A 325 2.55 -28.95 -28.49
N ARG A 326 3.68 -29.46 -27.99
CA ARG A 326 3.88 -29.70 -26.56
C ARG A 326 3.75 -28.41 -25.75
N ARG A 327 4.36 -27.30 -26.20
CA ARG A 327 4.24 -25.99 -25.54
C ARG A 327 2.79 -25.50 -25.51
N ILE A 328 2.04 -25.63 -26.62
CA ILE A 328 0.62 -25.26 -26.67
C ILE A 328 -0.18 -26.08 -25.67
N PHE A 329 0.00 -27.40 -25.65
CA PHE A 329 -0.70 -28.27 -24.72
C PHE A 329 -0.38 -27.94 -23.26
N THR A 330 0.88 -27.65 -22.94
CA THR A 330 1.26 -27.21 -21.58
C THR A 330 0.60 -25.89 -21.21
N ARG A 331 0.52 -24.90 -22.12
CA ARG A 331 -0.17 -23.62 -21.87
C ARG A 331 -1.66 -23.80 -21.65
N ILE A 332 -2.31 -24.63 -22.46
CA ILE A 332 -3.73 -24.97 -22.28
C ILE A 332 -3.95 -25.70 -20.96
N ALA A 333 -3.11 -26.69 -20.63
CA ALA A 333 -3.23 -27.44 -19.37
C ALA A 333 -3.06 -26.53 -18.14
N VAL A 334 -2.09 -25.62 -18.16
CA VAL A 334 -1.90 -24.62 -17.09
C VAL A 334 -3.09 -23.68 -17.01
N PHE A 335 -3.61 -23.21 -18.15
CA PHE A 335 -4.80 -22.36 -18.16
C PHE A 335 -6.02 -23.08 -17.57
N ILE A 336 -6.27 -24.33 -17.96
CA ILE A 336 -7.36 -25.15 -17.41
C ILE A 336 -7.16 -25.35 -15.91
N LEU A 337 -5.94 -25.60 -15.43
CA LEU A 337 -5.66 -25.71 -14.00
C LEU A 337 -6.04 -24.44 -13.24
N PHE A 338 -5.67 -23.25 -13.76
CA PHE A 338 -6.04 -21.98 -13.15
C PHE A 338 -7.55 -21.67 -13.25
N LEU A 339 -8.21 -22.12 -14.33
CA LEU A 339 -9.64 -21.97 -14.49
C LEU A 339 -10.41 -22.88 -13.52
N VAL A 340 -10.02 -24.15 -13.40
CA VAL A 340 -10.54 -25.07 -12.38
C VAL A 340 -10.27 -24.52 -10.99
N ALA A 341 -9.10 -23.91 -10.78
CA ALA A 341 -8.78 -23.26 -9.52
C ALA A 341 -9.69 -22.08 -9.19
N GLY A 342 -9.98 -21.21 -10.16
CA GLY A 342 -10.87 -20.08 -9.99
C GLY A 342 -12.33 -20.51 -9.79
N VAL A 343 -12.82 -21.44 -10.62
CA VAL A 343 -14.18 -21.99 -10.50
C VAL A 343 -14.34 -22.75 -9.19
N GLY A 344 -13.34 -23.57 -8.82
CA GLY A 344 -13.29 -24.27 -7.55
C GLY A 344 -13.33 -23.30 -6.37
N GLY A 345 -12.58 -22.19 -6.44
CA GLY A 345 -12.62 -21.11 -5.45
C GLY A 345 -13.98 -20.41 -5.34
N GLY A 346 -14.73 -20.28 -6.44
CA GLY A 346 -16.10 -19.74 -6.41
C GLY A 346 -17.14 -20.71 -5.82
N ILE A 347 -16.94 -22.02 -6.02
CA ILE A 347 -17.84 -23.06 -5.47
C ILE A 347 -17.50 -23.40 -4.01
N ALA A 348 -16.24 -23.25 -3.61
CA ALA A 348 -15.72 -23.62 -2.29
C ALA A 348 -16.52 -23.07 -1.09
N PRO A 349 -16.99 -21.80 -1.10
CA PRO A 349 -17.83 -21.26 -0.03
C PRO A 349 -19.12 -22.07 0.19
N TYR A 350 -19.69 -22.66 -0.86
CA TYR A 350 -20.86 -23.54 -0.76
C TYR A 350 -20.54 -24.93 -0.21
N LEU A 351 -19.26 -25.32 -0.25
CA LEU A 351 -18.77 -26.62 0.26
C LEU A 351 -18.11 -26.48 1.64
N GLU A 352 -18.20 -25.32 2.27
CA GLU A 352 -17.53 -25.00 3.55
C GLU A 352 -16.00 -25.23 3.51
N PHE A 353 -15.42 -25.28 2.31
CA PHE A 353 -14.00 -25.53 2.12
C PHE A 353 -13.31 -24.25 1.68
N VAL A 354 -12.22 -23.87 2.38
CA VAL A 354 -11.49 -22.66 2.00
C VAL A 354 -10.49 -22.99 0.89
N TRP A 355 -10.75 -22.47 -0.30
CA TRP A 355 -9.87 -22.63 -1.45
C TRP A 355 -8.92 -21.43 -1.60
N PRO A 356 -7.65 -21.65 -2.00
CA PRO A 356 -6.75 -20.53 -2.27
C PRO A 356 -7.27 -19.70 -3.45
N SER A 357 -7.14 -18.38 -3.34
CA SER A 357 -7.45 -17.46 -4.44
C SER A 357 -6.57 -17.77 -5.67
N PRO A 358 -6.99 -17.43 -6.90
CA PRO A 358 -6.14 -17.54 -8.08
C PRO A 358 -4.78 -16.83 -7.93
N ALA A 359 -4.75 -15.69 -7.22
CA ALA A 359 -3.51 -15.01 -6.89
C ALA A 359 -2.62 -15.84 -5.94
N GLY A 360 -3.22 -16.49 -4.95
CA GLY A 360 -2.57 -17.46 -4.08
C GLY A 360 -1.95 -18.63 -4.86
N TRP A 361 -2.58 -19.10 -5.95
CA TRP A 361 -1.99 -20.12 -6.83
C TRP A 361 -0.79 -19.62 -7.62
N VAL A 362 -0.82 -18.37 -8.07
CA VAL A 362 0.35 -17.73 -8.72
C VAL A 362 1.51 -17.62 -7.74
N ILE A 363 1.23 -17.29 -6.49
CA ILE A 363 2.25 -17.16 -5.44
C ILE A 363 2.76 -18.54 -5.01
N ALA A 364 1.89 -19.54 -4.93
CA ALA A 364 2.28 -20.93 -4.75
C ALA A 364 3.20 -21.39 -5.89
N LEU A 365 2.89 -21.05 -7.16
CA LEU A 365 3.76 -21.31 -8.31
C LEU A 365 5.14 -20.65 -8.12
N ILE A 366 5.22 -19.41 -7.64
CA ILE A 366 6.50 -18.74 -7.31
C ILE A 366 7.23 -19.51 -6.19
N GLY A 367 6.53 -19.94 -5.14
CA GLY A 367 7.09 -20.73 -4.04
C GLY A 367 7.64 -22.09 -4.50
N PHE A 368 6.87 -22.84 -5.30
CA PHE A 368 7.31 -24.10 -5.91
C PHE A 368 8.50 -23.88 -6.85
N SER A 369 8.51 -22.79 -7.61
CA SER A 369 9.62 -22.43 -8.49
C SER A 369 10.88 -22.13 -7.69
N ALA A 370 10.77 -21.35 -6.62
CA ALA A 370 11.88 -21.04 -5.72
C ALA A 370 12.42 -22.30 -4.99
N ALA A 371 11.52 -23.19 -4.56
CA ALA A 371 11.88 -24.48 -3.97
C ALA A 371 12.58 -25.41 -4.99
N SER A 372 12.13 -25.44 -6.23
CA SER A 372 12.75 -26.23 -7.29
C SER A 372 14.09 -25.64 -7.75
N TRP A 373 14.15 -24.32 -7.86
CA TRP A 373 15.36 -23.56 -8.16
C TRP A 373 16.43 -23.78 -7.10
N SER A 374 16.09 -23.64 -5.82
CA SER A 374 17.02 -23.92 -4.71
C SER A 374 17.54 -25.36 -4.72
N ARG A 375 16.69 -26.35 -5.03
CA ARG A 375 17.12 -27.75 -5.15
C ARG A 375 18.11 -27.99 -6.30
N SER A 376 18.00 -27.25 -7.40
CA SER A 376 18.89 -27.41 -8.56
C SER A 376 20.21 -26.66 -8.40
N HIS A 377 20.21 -25.53 -7.69
CA HIS A 377 21.35 -24.63 -7.60
C HIS A 377 22.22 -24.79 -6.35
N PHE A 378 21.69 -25.38 -5.26
CA PHE A 378 22.48 -25.63 -4.05
C PHE A 378 23.19 -26.99 -4.06
N SER A 379 24.43 -27.00 -3.56
CA SER A 379 25.24 -28.23 -3.42
C SER A 379 24.64 -29.17 -2.35
N VAL A 380 25.07 -30.44 -2.41
CA VAL A 380 24.46 -31.58 -1.71
C VAL A 380 24.51 -31.46 -0.17
N SER A 381 25.39 -30.62 0.40
CA SER A 381 25.44 -30.40 1.83
C SER A 381 24.23 -29.58 2.30
N ASN A 382 23.12 -30.28 2.57
CA ASN A 382 22.01 -29.91 3.43
C ASN A 382 21.02 -28.84 2.92
N MET A 383 21.43 -27.75 2.25
CA MET A 383 20.49 -26.70 1.79
C MET A 383 19.63 -27.14 0.60
N LYS A 384 20.14 -28.03 -0.24
CA LYS A 384 19.42 -28.63 -1.37
C LYS A 384 18.10 -29.30 -0.96
N THR A 385 18.01 -29.80 0.26
CA THR A 385 16.82 -30.48 0.79
C THR A 385 16.09 -29.63 1.82
N PHE A 386 16.82 -28.95 2.72
CA PHE A 386 16.22 -28.16 3.80
C PHE A 386 15.45 -26.94 3.30
N LEU A 387 16.06 -26.13 2.43
CA LEU A 387 15.46 -24.86 2.01
C LEU A 387 14.15 -25.06 1.21
N PRO A 388 14.06 -25.99 0.24
CA PRO A 388 12.79 -26.29 -0.42
C PRO A 388 11.70 -26.69 0.57
N VAL A 389 12.00 -27.55 1.56
CA VAL A 389 11.01 -27.99 2.56
C VAL A 389 10.51 -26.81 3.38
N VAL A 390 11.42 -25.92 3.82
CA VAL A 390 11.05 -24.72 4.57
C VAL A 390 10.21 -23.77 3.73
N ILE A 391 10.57 -23.53 2.46
CA ILE A 391 9.79 -22.68 1.55
C ILE A 391 8.39 -23.24 1.34
N LEU A 392 8.26 -24.55 1.06
CA LEU A 392 6.98 -25.20 0.83
C LEU A 392 6.11 -25.23 2.09
N LEU A 393 6.68 -25.55 3.25
CA LEU A 393 5.98 -25.52 4.53
C LEU A 393 5.49 -24.09 4.85
N THR A 394 6.34 -23.09 4.65
CA THR A 394 5.97 -21.69 4.90
C THR A 394 4.87 -21.23 3.94
N THR A 395 4.97 -21.60 2.66
CA THR A 395 3.93 -21.33 1.65
C THR A 395 2.61 -21.95 2.10
N PHE A 396 2.61 -23.22 2.49
CA PHE A 396 1.42 -23.92 2.98
C PHE A 396 0.83 -23.26 4.24
N VAL A 397 1.65 -22.96 5.25
CA VAL A 397 1.20 -22.32 6.50
C VAL A 397 0.63 -20.93 6.24
N LEU A 398 1.26 -20.12 5.40
CA LEU A 398 0.78 -18.78 5.07
C LEU A 398 -0.47 -18.82 4.19
N SER A 399 -0.60 -19.76 3.26
CA SER A 399 -1.84 -20.00 2.51
C SER A 399 -2.98 -20.44 3.43
N LEU A 400 -2.72 -21.34 4.38
CA LEU A 400 -3.71 -21.76 5.38
C LEU A 400 -4.09 -20.62 6.33
N SER A 401 -3.11 -19.81 6.75
CA SER A 401 -3.37 -18.62 7.58
C SER A 401 -4.20 -17.60 6.82
N SER A 402 -3.93 -17.42 5.52
CA SER A 402 -4.70 -16.55 4.63
C SER A 402 -6.16 -16.99 4.49
N ALA A 403 -6.41 -18.30 4.56
CA ALA A 403 -7.75 -18.87 4.61
C ALA A 403 -8.45 -18.64 5.97
N VAL A 404 -7.73 -18.69 7.09
CA VAL A 404 -8.30 -18.64 8.45
C VAL A 404 -8.45 -17.23 8.99
N VAL A 405 -7.50 -16.32 8.71
CA VAL A 405 -7.47 -14.96 9.27
C VAL A 405 -8.74 -14.16 8.97
N PRO A 406 -9.35 -14.21 7.77
CA PRO A 406 -10.61 -13.50 7.52
C PRO A 406 -11.73 -13.90 8.48
N TYR A 407 -11.77 -15.18 8.86
CA TYR A 407 -12.77 -15.69 9.81
C TYR A 407 -12.44 -15.33 11.26
N THR A 408 -11.18 -15.14 11.62
CA THR A 408 -10.81 -14.80 13.01
C THR A 408 -10.72 -13.30 13.26
N ALA A 409 -10.56 -12.50 12.21
CA ALA A 409 -10.39 -11.05 12.29
C ALA A 409 -11.69 -10.26 12.06
N ASP A 410 -12.83 -10.93 11.87
CA ASP A 410 -14.11 -10.25 11.80
C ASP A 410 -14.48 -9.68 13.19
N ALA A 411 -14.84 -8.40 13.20
CA ALA A 411 -15.37 -7.70 14.37
C ALA A 411 -16.54 -8.45 15.02
N VAL A 412 -17.39 -9.05 14.18
CA VAL A 412 -18.55 -9.82 14.63
C VAL A 412 -18.10 -11.03 15.46
N MET A 413 -17.01 -11.69 15.07
CA MET A 413 -16.49 -12.86 15.77
C MET A 413 -15.92 -12.54 17.15
N PHE A 414 -15.36 -11.35 17.35
CA PHE A 414 -14.96 -10.89 18.69
C PHE A 414 -16.17 -10.65 19.60
N SER A 415 -17.30 -10.22 19.03
CA SER A 415 -18.51 -9.93 19.79
C SER A 415 -19.38 -11.15 20.09
N ASN A 416 -19.38 -12.14 19.20
CA ASN A 416 -20.21 -13.33 19.34
C ASN A 416 -19.55 -14.55 18.65
N PRO A 417 -18.78 -15.37 19.38
CA PRO A 417 -18.07 -16.51 18.80
C PRO A 417 -18.99 -17.63 18.31
N ILE A 418 -20.31 -17.57 18.58
CA ILE A 418 -21.31 -18.55 18.13
C ILE A 418 -21.95 -18.13 16.78
N ALA A 419 -21.68 -16.91 16.30
CA ALA A 419 -22.29 -16.34 15.10
C ALA A 419 -21.77 -16.93 13.76
N TRP A 420 -20.94 -17.97 13.77
CA TRP A 420 -20.42 -18.66 12.58
C TRP A 420 -21.51 -19.08 11.57
N GLN A 421 -22.76 -19.24 12.02
CA GLN A 421 -23.82 -19.84 11.23
C GLN A 421 -24.84 -18.88 10.60
N ARG A 422 -24.91 -17.59 10.95
CA ARG A 422 -26.16 -16.84 10.69
C ARG A 422 -26.24 -15.79 9.60
N ASP A 423 -25.18 -15.10 9.16
CA ASP A 423 -25.34 -14.17 8.04
C ASP A 423 -24.02 -13.91 7.31
N VAL A 424 -23.78 -14.65 6.22
CA VAL A 424 -22.66 -14.38 5.29
C VAL A 424 -22.73 -12.94 4.73
N TYR A 425 -23.92 -12.33 4.76
CA TYR A 425 -24.16 -10.96 4.32
C TYR A 425 -23.71 -9.87 5.30
N SER A 426 -23.41 -10.21 6.57
CA SER A 426 -22.89 -9.23 7.55
C SER A 426 -21.37 -9.15 7.59
N VAL A 427 -20.67 -10.00 6.81
CA VAL A 427 -19.21 -10.01 6.78
C VAL A 427 -18.70 -8.76 6.06
N SER A 428 -17.62 -8.20 6.60
CA SER A 428 -16.76 -7.20 5.98
C SER A 428 -16.69 -7.33 4.45
N ILE A 429 -17.13 -6.31 3.70
CA ILE A 429 -17.13 -6.29 2.22
C ILE A 429 -15.72 -6.54 1.66
N PHE A 430 -14.70 -6.08 2.38
CA PHE A 430 -13.29 -6.34 2.09
C PHE A 430 -12.66 -7.17 3.21
N TYR A 431 -12.01 -8.27 2.86
CA TYR A 431 -11.12 -8.98 3.78
C TYR A 431 -9.73 -9.01 3.17
N LEU A 432 -8.69 -8.72 3.97
CA LEU A 432 -7.34 -9.07 3.54
C LEU A 432 -7.28 -10.59 3.53
N SER A 433 -7.28 -11.16 2.34
CA SER A 433 -7.31 -12.59 2.14
C SER A 433 -5.95 -13.19 1.89
N ASP A 434 -4.88 -12.40 1.80
CA ASP A 434 -3.65 -12.90 1.21
C ASP A 434 -2.37 -12.39 1.90
N LEU A 435 -1.72 -13.30 2.63
CA LEU A 435 -0.33 -13.18 3.05
C LEU A 435 0.63 -13.52 1.88
N SER A 436 0.14 -13.55 0.64
CA SER A 436 0.92 -13.79 -0.56
C SER A 436 2.17 -12.91 -0.73
N PRO A 437 2.12 -11.59 -0.50
CA PRO A 437 3.32 -10.75 -0.58
C PRO A 437 4.40 -11.17 0.42
N ALA A 438 4.00 -11.68 1.59
CA ALA A 438 4.92 -12.20 2.58
C ALA A 438 5.65 -13.45 2.06
N ILE A 439 4.92 -14.39 1.47
CA ILE A 439 5.51 -15.60 0.84
C ILE A 439 6.51 -15.17 -0.22
N TRP A 440 6.16 -14.18 -1.04
CA TRP A 440 7.02 -13.69 -2.11
C TRP A 440 8.34 -13.10 -1.58
N ILE A 441 8.27 -12.23 -0.58
CA ILE A 441 9.45 -11.63 0.08
C ILE A 441 10.30 -12.72 0.77
N ILE A 442 9.65 -13.69 1.43
CA ILE A 442 10.35 -14.82 2.07
C ILE A 442 11.09 -15.65 1.02
N CYS A 443 10.45 -15.99 -0.12
CA CYS A 443 11.09 -16.76 -1.19
C CYS A 443 12.29 -16.01 -1.79
N TRP A 444 12.16 -14.69 -1.99
CA TRP A 444 13.26 -13.85 -2.46
C TRP A 444 14.43 -13.85 -1.49
N GLN A 445 14.20 -13.58 -0.21
CA GLN A 445 15.25 -13.59 0.82
C GLN A 445 15.87 -14.98 1.00
N ALA A 446 15.04 -16.03 0.93
CA ALA A 446 15.45 -17.42 1.06
C ALA A 446 16.44 -17.87 0.00
N THR A 447 16.34 -17.33 -1.20
CA THR A 447 17.16 -17.76 -2.34
C THR A 447 18.30 -16.79 -2.63
N SER A 448 18.15 -15.50 -2.30
CA SER A 448 19.14 -14.46 -2.60
C SER A 448 20.08 -14.09 -1.45
N VAL A 449 19.65 -14.26 -0.20
CA VAL A 449 20.36 -13.70 0.97
C VAL A 449 20.80 -14.79 1.96
N TRP A 450 19.87 -15.59 2.46
CA TRP A 450 20.13 -16.53 3.56
C TRP A 450 21.18 -17.62 3.26
N PRO A 451 21.24 -18.23 2.05
CA PRO A 451 22.23 -19.24 1.71
C PRO A 451 23.67 -18.70 1.71
N TRP A 452 23.84 -17.37 1.67
CA TRP A 452 25.14 -16.74 1.57
C TRP A 452 25.64 -16.18 2.90
N ARG A 453 24.97 -16.53 4.02
CA ARG A 453 25.23 -15.98 5.36
C ARG A 453 25.17 -14.45 5.41
N ARG A 454 24.51 -13.82 4.43
CA ARG A 454 24.28 -12.38 4.42
C ARG A 454 23.02 -12.10 5.24
N ILE A 455 23.06 -11.05 6.04
CA ILE A 455 21.86 -10.50 6.67
C ILE A 455 21.47 -9.32 5.79
N GLY A 456 20.29 -9.37 5.18
CA GLY A 456 19.78 -8.22 4.45
C GLY A 456 19.67 -7.03 5.39
N SER A 457 20.35 -5.92 5.07
CA SER A 457 20.12 -4.66 5.78
C SER A 457 18.69 -4.19 5.52
N GLN A 458 18.14 -3.37 6.41
CA GLN A 458 16.83 -2.76 6.19
C GLN A 458 16.80 -1.94 4.89
N GLU A 459 17.92 -1.29 4.56
CA GLU A 459 18.11 -0.57 3.30
C GLU A 459 17.98 -1.53 2.11
N MET A 460 18.69 -2.67 2.14
CA MET A 460 18.60 -3.70 1.09
C MET A 460 17.17 -4.24 0.94
N LEU A 461 16.45 -4.45 2.05
CA LEU A 461 15.05 -4.87 2.00
C LEU A 461 14.18 -3.77 1.37
N SER A 462 14.37 -2.51 1.76
CA SER A 462 13.57 -1.40 1.25
C SER A 462 13.85 -1.10 -0.22
N GLU A 463 15.12 -1.07 -0.63
CA GLU A 463 15.51 -0.85 -2.02
C GLU A 463 15.12 -2.06 -2.88
N GLY A 464 15.41 -3.27 -2.41
CA GLY A 464 15.11 -4.50 -3.15
C GLY A 464 13.61 -4.75 -3.33
N CYS A 465 12.79 -4.52 -2.31
CA CYS A 465 11.33 -4.71 -2.43
C CYS A 465 10.68 -3.60 -3.25
N TRP A 466 11.06 -2.33 -3.07
CA TRP A 466 10.28 -1.21 -3.58
C TRP A 466 10.82 -0.57 -4.87
N LYS A 467 12.03 -0.90 -5.33
CA LYS A 467 12.66 -0.24 -6.49
C LYS A 467 11.88 -0.42 -7.80
N ARG A 468 11.41 -1.64 -8.12
CA ARG A 468 10.57 -1.92 -9.30
C ARG A 468 9.10 -2.22 -8.95
N ALA A 469 8.79 -2.53 -7.69
CA ALA A 469 7.44 -2.95 -7.27
C ALA A 469 6.52 -1.75 -6.95
N HIS A 470 6.31 -0.88 -7.94
CA HIS A 470 5.47 0.30 -7.77
C HIS A 470 3.99 -0.04 -7.53
N PHE A 471 3.46 -1.08 -8.17
CA PHE A 471 2.10 -1.54 -7.85
C PHE A 471 2.00 -2.07 -6.44
N LEU A 472 2.95 -2.91 -6.01
CA LEU A 472 3.01 -3.38 -4.62
C LEU A 472 3.05 -2.19 -3.65
N LYS A 473 3.86 -1.17 -3.94
CA LYS A 473 3.97 0.05 -3.13
C LYS A 473 2.65 0.82 -3.08
N MET A 474 2.01 1.02 -4.24
CA MET A 474 0.72 1.69 -4.34
C MET A 474 -0.37 0.93 -3.57
N PHE A 475 -0.44 -0.39 -3.74
CA PHE A 475 -1.45 -1.22 -3.08
C PHE A 475 -1.21 -1.28 -1.57
N CYS A 476 0.01 -1.61 -1.11
CA CYS A 476 0.31 -1.71 0.32
C CYS A 476 0.22 -0.36 1.05
N ALA A 477 0.79 0.71 0.48
CA ALA A 477 0.96 1.97 1.20
C ALA A 477 -0.22 2.94 1.02
N VAL A 478 -0.97 2.83 -0.09
CA VAL A 478 -2.07 3.74 -0.41
C VAL A 478 -3.39 2.98 -0.41
N LEU A 479 -3.64 2.13 -1.40
CA LEU A 479 -5.00 1.65 -1.65
C LEU A 479 -5.54 0.76 -0.55
N LEU A 480 -4.77 -0.23 -0.07
CA LEU A 480 -5.25 -1.20 0.90
C LEU A 480 -5.69 -0.54 2.23
N PRO A 481 -4.85 0.29 2.90
CA PRO A 481 -5.28 0.97 4.12
C PRO A 481 -6.50 1.86 3.91
N HIS A 482 -6.61 2.52 2.76
CA HIS A 482 -7.73 3.42 2.47
C HIS A 482 -9.02 2.64 2.16
N MET A 483 -8.95 1.48 1.51
CA MET A 483 -10.14 0.63 1.27
C MET A 483 -10.74 0.15 2.59
N LEU A 484 -9.91 -0.34 3.51
CA LEU A 484 -10.36 -0.77 4.83
C LEU A 484 -10.88 0.38 5.69
N TRP A 485 -10.20 1.53 5.62
CA TRP A 485 -10.66 2.75 6.28
C TRP A 485 -12.00 3.24 5.71
N ILE A 486 -12.16 3.31 4.39
CA ILE A 486 -13.44 3.68 3.74
C ILE A 486 -14.54 2.73 4.17
N GLN A 487 -14.25 1.42 4.24
CA GLN A 487 -15.23 0.46 4.71
C GLN A 487 -15.62 0.71 6.18
N ALA A 488 -14.65 0.99 7.05
CA ALA A 488 -14.89 1.29 8.46
C ALA A 488 -15.65 2.61 8.66
N SER A 489 -15.34 3.64 7.86
CA SER A 489 -16.10 4.89 7.82
C SER A 489 -17.53 4.64 7.32
N SER A 490 -17.67 3.86 6.26
CA SER A 490 -18.97 3.51 5.66
C SER A 490 -19.85 2.67 6.60
N SER A 491 -19.27 1.76 7.38
CA SER A 491 -20.00 0.98 8.39
C SER A 491 -20.36 1.79 9.62
N SER A 492 -19.68 2.92 9.84
CA SER A 492 -19.98 3.87 10.92
C SER A 492 -21.01 4.92 10.53
N ASN A 493 -21.33 5.03 9.24
CA ASN A 493 -22.27 6.02 8.73
C ASN A 493 -23.71 5.48 8.74
N PRO A 494 -24.69 6.21 9.30
CA PRO A 494 -26.10 5.94 9.03
C PRO A 494 -26.41 6.38 7.59
N TRP A 495 -26.61 5.41 6.69
CA TRP A 495 -26.92 5.68 5.28
C TRP A 495 -28.26 6.43 5.14
N HIS A 496 -28.40 7.23 4.06
CA HIS A 496 -29.64 7.82 3.51
C HIS A 496 -29.90 9.34 3.58
N SER A 497 -28.92 10.19 3.89
CA SER A 497 -29.08 11.62 3.54
C SER A 497 -28.87 11.83 2.03
N THR A 498 -29.95 12.11 1.31
CA THR A 498 -29.92 12.44 -0.14
C THR A 498 -29.73 13.93 -0.39
N GLU A 499 -29.82 14.77 0.65
CA GLU A 499 -29.69 16.21 0.54
C GLU A 499 -28.21 16.64 0.64
N MET A 500 -27.75 17.37 -0.37
CA MET A 500 -26.42 17.96 -0.37
C MET A 500 -26.48 19.40 0.11
N THR A 501 -25.89 19.67 1.27
CA THR A 501 -25.73 21.05 1.76
C THR A 501 -24.70 21.81 0.92
N PHE A 502 -24.75 23.15 0.94
CA PHE A 502 -23.77 23.98 0.24
C PHE A 502 -22.31 23.65 0.63
N GLY A 503 -22.07 23.34 1.91
CA GLY A 503 -20.78 22.92 2.41
C GLY A 503 -20.29 21.62 1.74
N GLN A 504 -21.17 20.64 1.53
CA GLN A 504 -20.83 19.41 0.82
C GLN A 504 -20.49 19.66 -0.65
N ILE A 505 -21.24 20.53 -1.34
CA ILE A 505 -20.97 20.90 -2.73
C ILE A 505 -19.60 21.57 -2.84
N PHE A 506 -19.31 22.50 -1.94
CA PHE A 506 -18.01 23.16 -1.88
C PHE A 506 -16.86 22.16 -1.63
N ALA A 507 -17.05 21.22 -0.70
CA ALA A 507 -16.09 20.16 -0.42
C ALA A 507 -15.81 19.31 -1.67
N MET A 508 -16.85 18.93 -2.43
CA MET A 508 -16.66 18.21 -3.70
C MET A 508 -15.92 19.03 -4.74
N ILE A 509 -16.19 20.33 -4.86
CA ILE A 509 -15.46 21.22 -5.80
C ILE A 509 -13.97 21.26 -5.44
N VAL A 510 -13.64 21.37 -4.16
CA VAL A 510 -12.24 21.34 -3.68
C VAL A 510 -11.58 20.00 -4.01
N SER A 511 -12.29 18.88 -3.80
CA SER A 511 -11.80 17.55 -4.16
C SER A 511 -11.60 17.39 -5.66
N LEU A 512 -12.52 17.90 -6.48
CA LEU A 512 -12.40 17.91 -7.94
C LEU A 512 -11.20 18.75 -8.39
N ALA A 513 -10.98 19.93 -7.80
CA ALA A 513 -9.79 20.74 -8.05
C ALA A 513 -8.51 20.00 -7.64
N GLY A 514 -8.55 19.21 -6.56
CA GLY A 514 -7.49 18.30 -6.16
C GLY A 514 -7.18 17.23 -7.21
N ILE A 515 -8.21 16.58 -7.77
CA ILE A 515 -8.08 15.62 -8.87
C ILE A 515 -7.47 16.29 -10.10
N ILE A 516 -8.00 17.44 -10.52
CA ILE A 516 -7.50 18.18 -11.70
C ILE A 516 -6.04 18.55 -11.50
N THR A 517 -5.67 19.06 -10.33
CA THR A 517 -4.28 19.40 -9.99
C THR A 517 -3.38 18.17 -10.02
N LEU A 518 -3.86 17.04 -9.49
CA LEU A 518 -3.13 15.78 -9.55
C LEU A 518 -2.93 15.32 -11.00
N VAL A 519 -3.95 15.38 -11.85
CA VAL A 519 -3.90 15.01 -13.27
C VAL A 519 -2.98 15.95 -14.06
N GLU A 520 -3.02 17.25 -13.79
CA GLU A 520 -2.16 18.24 -14.46
C GLU A 520 -0.69 18.03 -14.08
N LYS A 521 -0.41 17.80 -12.79
CA LYS A 521 0.96 17.48 -12.36
C LYS A 521 1.38 16.09 -12.78
N ALA A 522 0.46 15.14 -12.85
CA ALA A 522 0.70 13.83 -13.43
C ALA A 522 1.16 13.99 -14.88
N ARG A 523 0.50 14.83 -15.69
CA ARG A 523 0.93 15.09 -17.06
C ARG A 523 2.36 15.61 -17.18
N ASN A 524 2.83 16.36 -16.18
CA ASN A 524 4.19 16.91 -16.12
C ASN A 524 5.24 15.95 -15.55
N VAL A 525 4.82 14.91 -14.84
CA VAL A 525 5.72 13.86 -14.36
C VAL A 525 6.16 13.02 -15.57
N ARG A 526 7.48 12.78 -15.67
CA ARG A 526 8.08 12.11 -16.84
C ARG A 526 7.36 10.78 -17.10
N LYS A 527 7.05 10.50 -18.37
CA LYS A 527 6.30 9.29 -18.77
C LYS A 527 6.88 8.01 -18.17
N HIS A 528 8.20 7.90 -18.06
CA HIS A 528 8.85 6.73 -17.45
C HIS A 528 8.49 6.54 -15.97
N VAL A 529 8.13 7.58 -15.22
CA VAL A 529 7.70 7.46 -13.82
C VAL A 529 6.27 6.93 -13.74
N TRP A 530 5.38 7.38 -14.63
CA TRP A 530 4.02 6.83 -14.74
C TRP A 530 4.01 5.42 -15.31
N LEU A 531 4.84 5.20 -16.33
CA LEU A 531 5.07 3.87 -16.85
C LEU A 531 5.74 3.01 -15.79
N ALA A 532 6.61 3.51 -14.91
CA ALA A 532 7.10 2.70 -13.79
C ALA A 532 5.98 2.32 -12.81
N ILE A 533 5.00 3.20 -12.60
CA ILE A 533 3.78 2.86 -11.84
C ILE A 533 2.96 1.78 -12.56
N LEU A 534 2.88 1.83 -13.89
CA LEU A 534 2.01 0.97 -14.72
C LEU A 534 2.70 -0.28 -15.31
N TYR A 535 4.01 -0.31 -15.33
CA TYR A 535 4.90 -1.28 -15.95
C TYR A 535 6.12 -1.42 -15.06
N SER A 536 6.45 -2.65 -14.70
CA SER A 536 7.67 -2.95 -13.97
C SER A 536 8.91 -2.91 -14.88
N ASP A 537 9.01 -1.96 -15.81
CA ASP A 537 10.14 -1.94 -16.75
C ASP A 537 11.46 -1.80 -15.98
N VAL A 538 12.52 -2.41 -16.54
CA VAL A 538 13.88 -2.27 -16.00
C VAL A 538 14.21 -0.79 -16.07
N ILE A 539 14.45 -0.17 -14.91
CA ILE A 539 15.01 1.18 -14.85
C ILE A 539 16.41 1.06 -15.46
N THR A 540 16.52 1.31 -16.77
CA THR A 540 17.81 1.56 -17.40
C THR A 540 18.39 2.73 -16.64
N SER A 541 19.45 2.48 -15.87
CA SER A 541 20.23 3.50 -15.22
C SER A 541 20.80 4.39 -16.32
N GLU A 542 20.06 5.41 -16.75
CA GLU A 542 20.67 6.49 -17.51
C GLU A 542 21.70 7.14 -16.59
N PRO A 543 23.01 7.03 -16.89
CA PRO A 543 24.03 7.71 -16.12
C PRO A 543 24.00 9.17 -16.56
N GLY A 544 23.20 10.03 -15.90
CA GLY A 544 23.24 11.45 -16.27
C GLY A 544 22.20 12.44 -15.74
N ALA A 545 21.22 12.07 -14.91
CA ALA A 545 20.32 13.07 -14.32
C ALA A 545 20.81 13.52 -12.94
N GLY A 546 21.87 14.33 -12.93
CA GLY A 546 22.18 15.18 -11.77
C GLY A 546 21.00 16.13 -11.46
N PRO A 547 20.98 16.76 -10.27
CA PRO A 547 19.96 17.75 -9.94
C PRO A 547 19.94 18.82 -11.03
N SER A 548 18.76 19.03 -11.61
CA SER A 548 18.47 20.01 -12.65
C SER A 548 19.08 21.37 -12.31
N ILE A 549 20.26 21.64 -12.90
CA ILE A 549 20.79 22.98 -13.06
C ILE A 549 19.86 23.67 -14.07
N LEU A 550 19.32 24.80 -13.65
CA LEU A 550 18.46 25.70 -14.43
C LEU A 550 19.00 25.93 -15.85
N PRO A 551 18.14 26.17 -16.85
CA PRO A 551 18.60 26.56 -18.17
C PRO A 551 19.30 27.91 -18.07
N VAL A 552 20.61 27.92 -18.34
CA VAL A 552 21.36 29.15 -18.61
C VAL A 552 20.78 29.76 -19.87
N SER A 553 20.20 30.95 -19.72
CA SER A 553 19.73 31.82 -20.79
C SER A 553 20.86 32.09 -21.79
N HIS A 554 20.81 31.46 -22.97
CA HIS A 554 21.61 31.88 -24.11
C HIS A 554 21.11 33.25 -24.60
N ARG A 555 21.96 34.27 -24.40
CA ARG A 555 21.86 35.58 -25.04
C ARG A 555 22.23 35.41 -26.53
N PRO A 556 21.47 35.96 -27.49
CA PRO A 556 21.89 35.96 -28.89
C PRO A 556 22.99 37.02 -29.10
N SER A 557 24.12 36.58 -29.63
CA SER A 557 25.23 37.40 -30.10
C SER A 557 24.86 38.08 -31.41
N SER A 558 24.91 39.41 -31.43
CA SER A 558 24.81 40.26 -32.62
C SER A 558 26.13 40.27 -33.39
N LEU A 559 26.00 40.29 -34.72
CA LEU A 559 27.07 40.38 -35.72
C LEU A 559 27.94 41.64 -35.61
N ALA A 560 29.23 41.51 -35.93
CA ALA A 560 30.01 42.47 -36.72
C ALA A 560 31.28 41.80 -37.31
N PRO A 561 31.82 42.25 -38.47
CA PRO A 561 32.69 41.44 -39.33
C PRO A 561 34.19 41.84 -39.38
N ALA A 562 35.00 40.84 -39.76
CA ALA A 562 36.20 40.83 -40.62
C ALA A 562 37.48 41.63 -40.26
N SER A 563 38.58 40.88 -40.08
CA SER A 563 39.92 41.15 -40.68
C SER A 563 40.84 39.91 -40.60
N PRO A 564 41.56 39.50 -41.68
CA PRO A 564 42.53 38.39 -41.67
C PRO A 564 44.00 38.89 -41.81
N PRO A 565 45.01 38.04 -42.09
CA PRO A 565 45.65 37.07 -41.20
C PRO A 565 47.18 37.31 -41.07
N ALA A 566 47.85 36.72 -40.07
CA ALA A 566 49.30 36.53 -40.10
C ALA A 566 49.71 35.21 -39.42
N SER A 567 50.38 34.39 -40.22
CA SER A 567 51.09 33.13 -39.94
C SER A 567 52.47 33.37 -39.24
N PRO A 568 53.36 32.38 -39.07
CA PRO A 568 53.22 31.13 -38.31
C PRO A 568 54.44 30.82 -37.39
N SER A 569 54.29 29.84 -36.49
CA SER A 569 55.36 28.96 -35.91
C SER A 569 56.42 29.62 -34.97
N PRO A 570 57.32 28.86 -34.28
CA PRO A 570 57.33 27.42 -33.97
C PRO A 570 57.85 27.04 -32.54
N LEU A 571 57.80 25.73 -32.25
CA LEU A 571 58.80 24.91 -31.53
C LEU A 571 59.09 25.14 -30.01
N ARG A 572 58.66 24.13 -29.23
CA ARG A 572 59.47 23.23 -28.35
C ARG A 572 60.27 23.86 -27.16
N PRO A 573 60.83 23.06 -26.24
CA PRO A 573 60.20 22.15 -25.29
C PRO A 573 60.82 22.33 -23.87
N ARG A 574 60.60 21.31 -23.02
CA ARG A 574 61.59 20.71 -22.09
C ARG A 574 61.60 21.14 -20.61
N PHE A 575 61.61 20.07 -19.81
CA PHE A 575 62.19 19.84 -18.48
C PHE A 575 61.36 20.16 -17.23
N ALA A 576 61.06 19.05 -16.54
CA ALA A 576 60.78 18.92 -15.11
C ALA A 576 62.08 19.16 -14.29
N PRO A 577 62.22 18.76 -13.00
CA PRO A 577 61.25 18.36 -11.97
C PRO A 577 61.56 18.99 -10.58
N TYR A 578 60.89 18.49 -9.53
CA TYR A 578 61.19 18.61 -8.09
C TYR A 578 60.95 19.97 -7.42
N VAL A 579 60.14 19.99 -6.35
CA VAL A 579 60.63 20.01 -4.96
C VAL A 579 59.49 19.59 -4.02
N ASN A 580 59.94 18.91 -2.98
CA ASN A 580 59.24 18.17 -1.95
C ASN A 580 58.93 19.06 -0.73
N ARG A 581 58.00 18.59 0.13
CA ARG A 581 57.75 18.96 1.54
C ARG A 581 57.03 20.28 1.86
N GLY A 582 55.98 20.12 2.68
CA GLY A 582 55.45 21.18 3.52
C GLY A 582 54.26 20.76 4.38
N ARG A 583 54.45 19.82 5.33
CA ARG A 583 53.55 19.69 6.49
C ARG A 583 53.59 21.01 7.28
N ARG A 584 52.43 21.58 7.59
CA ARG A 584 52.21 22.31 8.85
C ARG A 584 50.78 22.08 9.34
N ALA A 585 50.70 21.61 10.57
CA ALA A 585 49.53 21.63 11.43
C ALA A 585 49.43 22.99 12.15
N THR A 586 48.40 23.10 13.00
CA THR A 586 48.05 24.17 13.96
C THR A 586 47.42 25.42 13.31
N SER A 587 46.40 26.06 13.85
CA SER A 587 45.49 25.87 14.99
C SER A 587 44.58 27.11 14.97
N GLY A 588 43.35 26.98 15.42
CA GLY A 588 42.42 28.07 15.67
C GLY A 588 41.11 27.51 16.20
#